data_AF-A0A9P1L0S2-F1
#
_entry.id   AF-A0A9P1L0S2-F1
#
_cell.length_a   1.000
_cell.length_b   1.000
_cell.length_c   1.000
_cell.angle_alpha   90.00
_cell.angle_beta   90.00
_cell.angle_gamma   90.00
#
_symmetry.space_group_name_H-M   'P 1'
#
loop_
_entity.id
_entity.type
_entity.pdbx_description
1 polymer ?
#
loop_
_entity_poly.entity_id
_entity_poly.type
_entity_poly.pdbx_seq_one_letter_code
_entity_poly.pdbx_strand_id
1 'polypeptide(L)'
;MDNMIQKEFIIDYFSKYSFFEIDDFKKEEEGEYILKKINECNRFDYNGYTYKYSKFNNVVKGETNKNVKILIDENKDTLVVDGEVTRLDLNFKYEKKQLEDHVRVATKVCNKNNELSCLIYIKNEYSKEFLNSLDKIKSNQEKMLENRLQ
;
A
#
# COMPACT_ATOMS: atom_id res chain seq x y z
N MET A 1 21.26 -12.70 -22.43
CA MET A 1 21.42 -11.31 -21.99
C MET A 1 20.17 -10.97 -21.22
N ASP A 2 20.23 -11.04 -19.89
CA ASP A 2 19.13 -10.58 -19.04
C ASP A 2 19.09 -9.06 -19.15
N ASN A 3 18.19 -8.55 -20.00
CA ASN A 3 17.91 -7.13 -20.01
C ASN A 3 17.28 -6.79 -18.66
N MET A 4 18.07 -6.24 -17.74
CA MET A 4 17.58 -5.61 -16.51
C MET A 4 16.66 -4.45 -16.90
N ILE A 5 15.36 -4.67 -16.86
CA ILE A 5 14.37 -3.58 -16.95
C ILE A 5 14.02 -3.18 -15.52
N GLN A 6 15.00 -2.62 -14.81
CA GLN A 6 14.72 -1.92 -13.57
C GLN A 6 14.10 -0.57 -13.93
N LYS A 7 12.85 -0.36 -13.55
CA LYS A 7 12.14 0.89 -13.81
C LYS A 7 11.99 1.70 -12.55
N GLU A 8 12.12 3.00 -12.69
CA GLU A 8 11.97 3.97 -11.60
C GLU A 8 10.73 4.81 -11.84
N PHE A 9 9.95 4.99 -10.77
CA PHE A 9 8.75 5.83 -10.77
C PHE A 9 8.76 6.72 -9.53
N ILE A 10 8.25 7.94 -9.68
CA ILE A 10 7.86 8.76 -8.56
C ILE A 10 6.33 8.69 -8.46
N ILE A 11 5.84 8.25 -7.31
CA ILE A 11 4.41 8.21 -7.01
C ILE A 11 4.06 9.34 -6.05
N ASP A 12 2.90 9.94 -6.24
CA ASP A 12 2.49 11.11 -5.46
C ASP A 12 2.13 10.73 -4.04
N TYR A 13 1.50 9.56 -3.84
CA TYR A 13 1.15 9.04 -2.52
C TYR A 13 1.33 7.53 -2.40
N PHE A 14 1.96 7.10 -1.32
CA PHE A 14 2.01 5.71 -0.86
C PHE A 14 1.46 5.63 0.55
N SER A 15 0.26 5.08 0.70
CA SER A 15 -0.44 5.01 1.97
C SER A 15 -0.57 3.58 2.48
N LYS A 16 -0.15 3.33 3.71
CA LYS A 16 -0.32 2.05 4.42
C LYS A 16 -1.39 2.20 5.49
N TYR A 17 -2.29 1.22 5.60
CA TYR A 17 -3.39 1.23 6.57
C TYR A 17 -3.42 -0.04 7.40
N SER A 18 -3.48 0.16 8.71
CA SER A 18 -3.79 -0.86 9.71
C SER A 18 -5.20 -0.66 10.23
N PHE A 19 -5.90 -1.75 10.53
CA PHE A 19 -7.27 -1.75 11.02
C PHE A 19 -7.33 -2.45 12.36
N PHE A 20 -8.00 -1.83 13.32
CA PHE A 20 -8.10 -2.32 14.69
C PHE A 20 -9.55 -2.33 15.12
N GLU A 21 -9.96 -3.42 15.76
CA GLU A 21 -11.14 -3.39 16.61
C GLU A 21 -10.91 -2.38 17.75
N ILE A 22 -11.98 -1.75 18.23
CA ILE A 22 -11.86 -0.64 19.21
C ILE A 22 -11.12 -1.10 20.47
N ASP A 23 -11.41 -2.30 20.98
CA ASP A 23 -10.80 -2.80 22.21
C ASP A 23 -9.34 -3.20 22.04
N ASP A 24 -8.91 -3.58 20.83
CA ASP A 24 -7.50 -3.81 20.54
C ASP A 24 -6.76 -2.48 20.38
N PHE A 25 -7.39 -1.49 19.73
CA PHE A 25 -6.79 -0.18 19.57
C PHE A 25 -6.55 0.54 20.91
N LYS A 26 -7.40 0.34 21.93
CA LYS A 26 -7.17 0.89 23.28
C LYS A 26 -5.85 0.41 23.91
N LYS A 27 -5.31 -0.73 23.48
CA LYS A 27 -4.04 -1.30 23.97
C LYS A 27 -2.83 -0.68 23.28
N GLU A 28 -3.02 0.03 22.16
CA GLU A 28 -1.96 0.79 21.51
C GLU A 28 -1.51 1.95 22.40
N GLU A 29 -0.27 2.39 22.19
CA GLU A 29 0.26 3.59 22.84
C GLU A 29 -0.65 4.80 22.56
N GLU A 30 -1.06 5.49 23.63
CA GLU A 30 -2.01 6.61 23.60
C GLU A 30 -3.38 6.29 22.95
N GLY A 31 -3.77 5.01 22.83
CA GLY A 31 -4.99 4.57 22.15
C GLY A 31 -6.26 5.24 22.66
N GLU A 32 -6.44 5.37 23.98
CA GLU A 32 -7.61 6.06 24.56
C GLU A 32 -7.64 7.56 24.23
N TYR A 33 -6.49 8.23 24.27
CA TYR A 33 -6.40 9.65 23.94
C TYR A 33 -6.74 9.88 22.46
N ILE A 34 -6.19 9.06 21.58
CA ILE A 34 -6.46 9.11 20.14
C ILE A 34 -7.95 8.85 19.87
N LEU A 35 -8.57 7.84 20.50
CA LEU A 35 -10.00 7.55 20.36
C LEU A 35 -10.88 8.74 20.77
N LYS A 36 -10.57 9.37 21.90
CA LYS A 36 -11.26 10.58 22.34
C LYS A 36 -11.18 11.67 21.27
N LYS A 37 -10.01 11.87 20.66
CA LYS A 37 -9.82 12.87 19.60
C LYS A 37 -10.56 12.54 18.32
N ILE A 38 -10.54 11.29 17.86
CA ILE A 38 -11.32 10.89 16.67
C ILE A 38 -12.82 11.12 16.91
N ASN A 39 -13.33 10.87 18.12
CA ASN A 39 -14.74 11.16 18.46
C ASN A 39 -15.07 12.66 18.43
N GLU A 40 -14.11 13.54 18.75
CA GLU A 40 -14.29 15.00 18.72
C GLU A 40 -14.26 15.56 17.28
N CYS A 41 -13.39 15.03 16.40
CA CYS A 41 -13.13 15.65 15.09
C CYS A 41 -13.25 14.72 13.87
N ASN A 42 -13.78 13.50 14.02
CA ASN A 42 -13.94 12.43 13.01
C ASN A 42 -12.63 11.87 12.40
N ARG A 43 -11.59 12.69 12.32
CA ARG A 43 -10.24 12.36 11.85
C ARG A 43 -9.24 13.09 12.72
N PHE A 44 -8.25 12.37 13.22
CA PHE A 44 -7.19 12.94 14.04
C PHE A 44 -5.83 12.59 13.45
N ASP A 45 -5.03 13.61 13.12
CA ASP A 45 -3.67 13.44 12.65
C ASP A 45 -2.72 13.61 13.84
N TYR A 46 -1.91 12.60 14.16
CA TYR A 46 -1.07 12.54 15.35
C TYR A 46 0.17 11.65 15.13
N ASN A 47 1.33 12.10 15.58
CA ASN A 47 2.62 11.38 15.48
C ASN A 47 2.91 10.77 14.10
N GLY A 48 2.63 11.51 13.03
CA GLY A 48 2.88 11.07 11.65
C GLY A 48 1.84 10.13 11.07
N TYR A 49 0.80 9.77 11.83
CA TYR A 49 -0.31 8.95 11.38
C TYR A 49 -1.62 9.74 11.32
N THR A 50 -2.51 9.27 10.45
CA THR A 50 -3.92 9.68 10.42
C THR A 50 -4.77 8.58 11.05
N TYR A 51 -5.61 8.96 12.00
CA TYR A 51 -6.57 8.07 12.64
C TYR A 51 -8.00 8.47 12.33
N LYS A 52 -8.86 7.49 12.07
CA LYS A 52 -10.31 7.69 11.86
C LYS A 52 -11.07 6.39 12.03
N TYR A 53 -12.39 6.47 12.17
CA TYR A 53 -13.23 5.29 12.00
C TYR A 53 -13.37 4.90 10.52
N SER A 54 -13.36 3.61 10.26
CA SER A 54 -13.83 3.04 9.01
C SER A 54 -15.36 3.05 8.96
N LYS A 55 -15.93 2.76 7.78
CA LYS A 55 -17.38 2.54 7.63
C LYS A 55 -17.93 1.36 8.43
N PHE A 56 -17.06 0.51 8.96
CA PHE A 56 -17.39 -0.66 9.77
C PHE A 56 -17.15 -0.42 11.26
N ASN A 57 -16.97 0.85 11.69
CA ASN A 57 -16.69 1.27 13.07
C ASN A 57 -15.36 0.80 13.67
N ASN A 58 -14.47 0.19 12.89
CA ASN A 58 -13.10 -0.12 13.29
C ASN A 58 -12.21 1.14 13.21
N VAL A 59 -11.17 1.21 14.04
CA VAL A 59 -10.17 2.27 13.97
C VAL A 59 -9.20 1.99 12.84
N VAL A 60 -8.96 2.98 12.00
CA VAL A 60 -7.97 2.95 10.93
C VAL A 60 -6.78 3.81 11.33
N LYS A 61 -5.58 3.23 11.35
CA LYS A 61 -4.30 3.94 11.45
C LYS A 61 -3.67 3.99 10.06
N GLY A 62 -3.58 5.17 9.48
CA GLY A 62 -3.01 5.42 8.17
C GLY A 62 -1.67 6.13 8.25
N GLU A 63 -0.68 5.62 7.53
CA GLU A 63 0.59 6.28 7.26
C GLU A 63 0.58 6.69 5.78
N THR A 64 1.05 7.88 5.43
CA THR A 64 1.09 8.32 4.02
C THR A 64 2.36 9.08 3.71
N ASN A 65 3.16 8.49 2.82
CA ASN A 65 4.35 9.12 2.29
C ASN A 65 4.02 9.76 0.94
N LYS A 66 4.67 10.88 0.64
CA LYS A 66 4.47 11.65 -0.60
C LYS A 66 5.75 11.67 -1.42
N ASN A 67 5.62 11.80 -2.74
CA ASN A 67 6.75 11.86 -3.68
C ASN A 67 7.71 10.67 -3.49
N VAL A 68 7.12 9.49 -3.38
CA VAL A 68 7.81 8.25 -3.02
C VAL A 68 8.48 7.67 -4.25
N LYS A 69 9.75 7.28 -4.11
CA LYS A 69 10.49 6.63 -5.17
C LYS A 69 10.22 5.14 -5.13
N ILE A 70 9.73 4.59 -6.24
CA ILE A 70 9.56 3.15 -6.43
C ILE A 70 10.50 2.66 -7.52
N LEU A 71 11.25 1.60 -7.20
CA LEU A 71 12.03 0.82 -8.16
C LEU A 71 11.37 -0.55 -8.35
N ILE A 72 11.00 -0.86 -9.58
CA ILE A 72 10.44 -2.16 -9.97
C ILE A 72 11.47 -2.91 -10.79
N ASP A 73 11.87 -4.09 -10.31
CA ASP A 73 12.54 -5.10 -11.12
C ASP A 73 11.48 -6.08 -11.62
N GLU A 74 11.14 -6.00 -12.91
CA GLU A 74 10.05 -6.78 -13.49
C GLU A 74 10.30 -8.30 -13.49
N ASN A 75 11.51 -8.75 -13.14
CA ASN A 75 11.85 -10.17 -12.98
C ASN A 75 11.74 -10.66 -11.54
N LYS A 76 11.45 -9.77 -10.59
CA LYS A 76 11.29 -10.10 -9.16
C LYS A 76 9.83 -9.92 -8.73
N ASP A 77 9.48 -10.56 -7.60
CA ASP A 77 8.19 -10.40 -6.93
C ASP A 77 8.19 -9.23 -5.93
N THR A 78 9.35 -8.61 -5.73
CA THR A 78 9.61 -7.51 -4.81
C THR A 78 9.93 -6.22 -5.57
N LEU A 79 9.71 -5.10 -4.89
CA LEU A 79 10.02 -3.76 -5.36
C LEU A 79 10.69 -2.98 -4.23
N VAL A 80 11.34 -1.87 -4.56
CA VAL A 80 11.97 -1.00 -3.57
C VAL A 80 11.14 0.26 -3.43
N VAL A 81 10.67 0.57 -2.22
CA VAL A 81 9.94 1.80 -1.88
C VAL A 81 10.82 2.63 -0.96
N ASP A 82 11.24 3.83 -1.38
CA ASP A 82 12.14 4.71 -0.62
C ASP A 82 13.39 4.01 -0.06
N GLY A 83 13.95 3.08 -0.83
CA GLY A 83 15.15 2.31 -0.46
C GLY A 83 14.87 1.00 0.30
N GLU A 84 13.62 0.74 0.70
CA GLU A 84 13.24 -0.49 1.40
C GLU A 84 12.62 -1.54 0.47
N VAL A 85 13.13 -2.77 0.55
CA VAL A 85 12.56 -3.91 -0.17
C VAL A 85 11.19 -4.25 0.39
N THR A 86 10.18 -4.16 -0.46
CA THR A 86 8.77 -4.36 -0.15
C THR A 86 8.19 -5.38 -1.13
N ARG A 87 7.24 -6.19 -0.66
CA ARG A 87 6.43 -7.04 -1.53
C ARG A 87 4.98 -6.54 -1.55
N LEU A 88 4.42 -6.36 -2.74
CA LEU A 88 2.98 -6.18 -2.90
C LEU A 88 2.32 -7.53 -3.13
N ASP A 89 1.16 -7.78 -2.53
CA ASP A 89 0.35 -8.96 -2.84
C ASP A 89 -0.75 -8.60 -3.84
N LEU A 90 -0.38 -8.69 -5.12
CA LEU A 90 -1.24 -8.36 -6.25
C LEU A 90 -2.21 -9.51 -6.59
N ASN A 91 -2.01 -10.68 -6.00
CA ASN A 91 -2.92 -11.83 -6.15
C ASN A 91 -4.08 -11.74 -5.17
N PHE A 92 -3.81 -11.33 -3.93
CA PHE A 92 -4.86 -11.08 -2.95
C PHE A 92 -5.70 -9.85 -3.32
N LYS A 93 -5.05 -8.72 -3.63
CA LYS A 93 -5.76 -7.50 -4.01
C LYS A 93 -4.98 -6.65 -5.00
N TYR A 94 -5.64 -6.30 -6.10
CA TYR A 94 -5.08 -5.39 -7.11
C TYR A 94 -6.19 -4.67 -7.88
N GLU A 95 -6.81 -3.70 -7.21
CA GLU A 95 -7.89 -2.89 -7.78
C GLU A 95 -7.34 -1.57 -8.31
N LYS A 96 -7.66 -1.24 -9.56
CA LYS A 96 -7.27 0.01 -10.21
C LYS A 96 -8.50 0.91 -10.32
N LYS A 97 -8.36 2.18 -9.95
CA LYS A 97 -9.41 3.19 -10.14
C LYS A 97 -8.83 4.42 -10.83
N GLN A 98 -9.39 4.74 -12.00
CA GLN A 98 -9.12 5.99 -12.69
C GLN A 98 -9.76 7.15 -11.93
N LEU A 99 -8.98 8.17 -11.63
CA LEU A 99 -9.40 9.46 -11.06
C LEU A 99 -9.10 10.56 -12.08
N GLU A 100 -9.50 11.80 -11.75
CA GLU A 100 -9.35 12.95 -12.64
C GLU A 100 -7.90 13.19 -13.08
N ASP A 101 -6.97 13.16 -12.13
CA ASP A 101 -5.54 13.45 -12.33
C ASP A 101 -4.61 12.26 -11.99
N HIS A 102 -5.16 11.20 -11.38
CA HIS A 102 -4.41 10.03 -10.93
C HIS A 102 -5.04 8.70 -11.33
N VAL A 103 -4.22 7.65 -11.30
CA VAL A 103 -4.71 6.30 -11.06
C VAL A 103 -4.41 5.93 -9.62
N ARG A 104 -5.43 5.42 -8.93
CA ARG A 104 -5.29 4.80 -7.62
C ARG A 104 -5.23 3.28 -7.77
N VAL A 105 -4.18 2.67 -7.22
CA VAL A 105 -4.06 1.22 -7.06
C VAL A 105 -4.30 0.88 -5.58
N ALA A 106 -5.24 -0.01 -5.31
CA ALA A 106 -5.46 -0.60 -3.99
C ALA A 106 -4.94 -2.03 -3.99
N THR A 107 -4.04 -2.32 -3.05
CA THR A 107 -3.38 -3.64 -2.91
C THR A 107 -3.01 -3.89 -1.44
N LYS A 108 -2.19 -4.91 -1.17
CA LYS A 108 -1.58 -5.16 0.13
C LYS A 108 -0.07 -5.08 0.05
N VAL A 109 0.56 -4.61 1.12
CA VAL A 109 1.99 -4.74 1.38
C VAL A 109 2.17 -5.89 2.35
N CYS A 110 3.04 -6.84 1.99
CA CYS A 110 3.36 -8.01 2.81
C CYS A 110 4.80 -7.92 3.29
N ASN A 111 4.98 -7.81 4.60
CA ASN A 111 6.26 -7.93 5.27
C ASN A 111 6.25 -9.22 6.11
N LYS A 112 7.41 -9.72 6.53
CA LYS A 112 7.56 -11.03 7.21
C LYS A 112 6.57 -11.30 8.36
N ASN A 113 6.07 -10.24 9.01
CA ASN A 113 5.21 -10.34 10.18
C ASN A 113 3.83 -9.68 10.03
N ASN A 114 3.58 -8.91 8.95
CA ASN A 114 2.36 -8.09 8.82
C ASN A 114 1.92 -7.95 7.35
N GLU A 115 0.61 -7.99 7.15
CA GLU A 115 -0.04 -7.59 5.90
C GLU A 115 -0.82 -6.30 6.11
N LEU A 116 -0.47 -5.26 5.37
CA LEU A 116 -1.12 -3.95 5.47
C LEU A 116 -1.85 -3.62 4.18
N SER A 117 -3.02 -3.00 4.30
CA SER A 117 -3.69 -2.46 3.12
C SER A 117 -2.88 -1.27 2.59
N CYS A 118 -2.71 -1.20 1.27
CA CYS A 118 -1.91 -0.19 0.61
C CYS A 118 -2.73 0.53 -0.46
N LEU A 119 -2.62 1.86 -0.50
CA LEU A 119 -3.07 2.68 -1.62
C LEU A 119 -1.88 3.39 -2.25
N ILE A 120 -1.77 3.26 -3.57
CA ILE A 120 -0.77 3.94 -4.38
C ILE A 120 -1.50 4.90 -5.31
N TYR A 121 -1.05 6.15 -5.35
CA TYR A 121 -1.57 7.15 -6.26
C TYR A 121 -0.44 7.60 -7.17
N ILE A 122 -0.63 7.42 -8.47
CA ILE A 122 0.30 7.85 -9.51
C ILE A 122 -0.42 8.74 -10.50
N LYS A 123 0.24 9.82 -10.94
CA LYS A 123 -0.33 10.72 -11.94
C LYS A 123 -0.66 9.99 -13.23
N ASN A 124 -1.72 10.43 -13.90
CA ASN A 124 -2.17 9.86 -15.16
C ASN A 124 -1.10 9.83 -16.25
N GLU A 125 -0.21 10.83 -16.26
CA GLU A 125 0.90 10.92 -17.22
C GLU A 125 1.88 9.73 -17.13
N TYR A 126 2.08 9.14 -15.94
CA TYR A 126 3.01 8.02 -15.72
C TYR A 126 2.30 6.68 -15.46
N SER A 127 0.98 6.70 -15.28
CA SER A 127 0.23 5.54 -14.79
C SER A 127 0.29 4.34 -15.72
N LYS A 128 0.25 4.55 -17.03
CA LYS A 128 0.23 3.45 -18.02
C LYS A 128 1.45 2.55 -17.89
N GLU A 129 2.64 3.13 -17.81
CA GLU A 129 3.87 2.36 -17.72
C GLU A 129 4.02 1.68 -16.36
N PHE A 130 3.68 2.39 -15.29
CA PHE A 130 3.70 1.85 -13.93
C PHE A 130 2.77 0.64 -13.78
N LEU A 131 1.54 0.74 -14.29
CA LEU A 131 0.57 -0.36 -14.25
C LEU A 131 1.05 -1.57 -15.06
N ASN A 132 1.69 -1.36 -16.21
CA ASN A 132 2.26 -2.45 -16.99
C ASN A 132 3.35 -3.20 -16.21
N SER A 133 4.18 -2.49 -15.44
CA SER A 133 5.20 -3.12 -14.59
C SER A 133 4.56 -3.88 -13.42
N LEU A 134 3.51 -3.36 -12.79
CA LEU A 134 2.75 -4.08 -11.77
C LEU A 134 2.02 -5.31 -12.35
N ASP A 135 1.50 -5.24 -13.57
CA ASP A 135 0.86 -6.38 -14.25
C ASP A 135 1.85 -7.52 -14.48
N LYS A 136 3.10 -7.20 -14.85
CA LYS A 136 4.18 -8.20 -14.95
C LYS A 136 4.52 -8.83 -13.60
N ILE A 137 4.63 -8.03 -12.54
CA ILE A 137 4.85 -8.55 -11.17
C ILE A 137 3.72 -9.52 -10.81
N LYS A 138 2.46 -9.15 -11.07
CA LYS A 138 1.30 -10.02 -10.80
C LYS A 138 1.41 -11.34 -11.56
N SER A 139 1.68 -11.31 -12.87
CA SER A 139 1.86 -12.53 -13.66
C SER A 139 3.00 -13.41 -13.14
N ASN A 140 4.08 -12.83 -12.61
CA ASN A 140 5.15 -13.61 -11.98
C ASN A 140 4.67 -14.26 -10.67
N GLN A 141 3.90 -13.54 -9.86
CA GLN A 141 3.32 -14.09 -8.62
C GLN A 141 2.36 -15.26 -8.91
N GLU A 142 1.54 -15.16 -9.96
CA GLU A 142 0.64 -16.23 -10.43
C GLU A 142 1.42 -17.49 -10.84
N LYS A 143 2.44 -17.34 -11.69
CA LYS A 143 3.30 -18.47 -12.11
C LYS A 143 4.00 -19.15 -10.94
N MET A 144 4.49 -18.37 -9.97
CA MET A 144 5.14 -18.92 -8.77
C MET A 144 4.18 -19.71 -7.88
N LEU A 145 2.90 -19.33 -7.84
CA LEU A 145 1.86 -20.07 -7.14
C LEU A 145 1.53 -21.38 -7.83
N GLU A 146 1.37 -21.38 -9.15
CA GLU A 146 1.12 -22.59 -9.96
C GLU A 146 2.25 -23.62 -9.81
N ASN A 147 3.51 -23.18 -9.88
CA ASN A 147 4.67 -24.07 -9.73
C ASN A 147 4.82 -24.67 -8.33
N ARG A 148 4.20 -24.08 -7.29
CA ARG A 148 4.21 -24.63 -5.91
C ARG A 148 3.12 -25.67 -5.67
N LEU A 149 2.12 -25.72 -6.55
CA LEU A 149 0.98 -26.63 -6.47
C LEU A 149 1.20 -27.90 -7.33
N GLN A 150 2.28 -27.94 -8.12
CA GLN A 150 2.76 -29.11 -8.86
C GLN A 150 3.79 -29.88 -8.03
#